data_AF-A0A916HMJ3-F1
#
_entry.id   AF-A0A916HMJ3-F1
#
_cell.length_a   1.000
_cell.length_b   1.000
_cell.length_c   1.000
_cell.angle_alpha   90.00
_cell.angle_beta   90.00
_cell.angle_gamma   90.00
#
_symmetry.space_group_name_H-M   'P 1'
#
loop_
_entity.id
_entity.type
_entity.pdbx_description
1 polymer ?
#
loop_
_entity_poly.entity_id
_entity_poly.type
_entity_poly.pdbx_seq_one_letter_code
_entity_poly.pdbx_strand_id
1 'polypeptide(L)' 'MTVTGDAVQCKPVEVAVGEKGVERAIKHLKRKMAAEGILRELKRRRHYMKPSVRRRKKESEAARRRRKREKQLLIK' A
#
# COMPACT_ATOMS: atom_id res chain seq x y z
N MET A 1 9.62 -26.45 -0.79
CA MET A 1 8.71 -25.30 -0.94
C MET A 1 9.21 -24.15 -0.09
N THR A 2 10.17 -23.37 -0.60
CA THR A 2 10.79 -22.25 0.11
C THR A 2 9.82 -21.08 0.15
N VAL A 3 9.29 -20.79 1.33
CA VAL A 3 8.61 -19.52 1.62
C VAL A 3 9.66 -18.41 1.66
N THR A 4 10.09 -17.92 0.49
CA THR A 4 10.75 -16.61 0.37
C THR A 4 9.71 -15.55 0.74
N GLY A 5 9.61 -15.28 2.04
CA GLY A 5 8.70 -14.29 2.59
C GLY A 5 9.09 -12.90 2.11
N ASP A 6 8.27 -12.34 1.21
CA ASP A 6 7.94 -10.91 1.09
C ASP A 6 9.03 -9.93 1.57
N ALA A 7 10.26 -10.04 1.06
CA ALA A 7 11.22 -8.96 1.09
C ALA A 7 10.73 -7.93 0.07
N VAL A 8 9.73 -7.15 0.48
CA VAL A 8 9.25 -6.02 -0.32
C VAL A 8 10.45 -5.12 -0.50
N GLN A 9 10.94 -5.03 -1.73
CA GLN A 9 11.95 -4.09 -2.13
C GLN A 9 11.33 -2.69 -1.99
N CYS A 10 11.48 -2.08 -0.82
CA CYS A 10 11.18 -0.68 -0.59
C CYS A 10 12.24 0.13 -1.35
N LYS A 11 12.05 0.30 -2.66
CA LYS A 11 12.88 1.25 -3.42
C LYS A 11 12.66 2.63 -2.79
N PRO A 12 13.73 3.42 -2.55
CA PRO A 12 13.56 4.76 -2.01
C PRO A 12 12.66 5.58 -2.95
N VAL A 13 11.61 6.19 -2.41
CA VAL A 13 10.68 6.99 -3.20
C VAL A 13 11.25 8.38 -3.38
N GLU A 14 11.65 8.70 -4.61
CA GLU A 14 12.23 9.99 -4.96
C GLU A 14 11.26 10.83 -5.79
N VAL A 15 11.28 12.15 -5.56
CA VAL A 15 10.53 13.13 -6.32
C VAL A 15 11.44 14.31 -6.63
N ALA A 16 11.71 14.53 -7.92
CA ALA A 16 12.39 15.73 -8.39
C ALA A 16 11.49 16.96 -8.20
N VAL A 17 12.04 18.02 -7.62
CA VAL A 17 11.37 19.31 -7.48
C VAL A 17 11.64 20.11 -8.75
N GLY A 18 10.63 20.28 -9.58
CA GLY A 18 10.70 21.17 -10.75
C GLY A 18 10.19 22.57 -10.43
N GLU A 19 9.99 23.38 -11.47
CA GLU A 19 9.54 24.79 -11.39
C GLU A 19 8.17 24.98 -10.72
N LYS A 20 7.37 23.92 -10.59
CA LYS A 20 6.01 23.94 -10.04
C LYS A 20 5.96 24.06 -8.50
N GLY A 21 7.10 24.31 -7.85
CA GLY A 21 7.22 24.60 -6.42
C GLY A 21 7.29 23.37 -5.51
N VAL A 22 7.84 23.59 -4.31
CA VAL A 22 8.13 22.54 -3.30
C VAL A 22 6.86 21.88 -2.77
N GLU A 23 5.81 22.63 -2.50
CA GLU A 23 4.56 22.08 -1.95
C GLU A 23 3.91 21.02 -2.85
N ARG A 24 4.00 21.23 -4.17
CA ARG A 24 3.46 20.30 -5.15
C ARG A 24 4.28 19.01 -5.19
N ALA A 25 5.60 19.11 -5.04
CA ALA A 25 6.49 17.95 -4.92
C ALA A 25 6.18 17.14 -3.64
N ILE A 26 5.95 17.80 -2.50
CA ILE A 26 5.55 17.13 -1.24
C ILE A 26 4.24 16.38 -1.41
N LYS A 27 3.24 17.00 -2.05
CA LYS A 27 1.95 16.34 -2.31
C LYS A 27 2.12 15.12 -3.22
N HIS A 28 2.98 15.23 -4.24
CA HIS A 28 3.28 14.13 -5.15
C HIS A 28 4.01 12.98 -4.44
N LEU A 29 4.97 13.30 -3.57
CA LEU A 29 5.69 12.32 -2.75
C LEU A 29 4.73 11.56 -1.84
N LYS A 30 3.86 12.26 -1.10
CA LYS A 30 2.83 11.63 -0.25
C LYS A 30 1.93 10.68 -1.05
N ARG A 31 1.57 11.05 -2.29
CA ARG A 31 0.75 10.21 -3.16
C ARG A 31 1.50 8.98 -3.67
N LYS A 32 2.77 9.12 -4.06
CA LYS A 32 3.63 7.99 -4.46
C LYS A 32 3.84 7.01 -3.30
N MET A 33 4.14 7.50 -2.10
CA MET A 33 4.27 6.66 -0.89
C MET A 33 2.98 5.90 -0.56
N ALA A 34 1.82 6.52 -0.78
CA ALA A 34 0.52 5.86 -0.60
C ALA A 34 0.25 4.82 -1.69
N ALA A 35 0.66 5.07 -2.95
CA ALA A 35 0.51 4.16 -4.07
C ALA A 35 1.37 2.90 -3.91
N GLU A 36 2.62 3.05 -3.47
CA GLU A 36 3.50 1.93 -3.15
C GLU A 36 3.05 1.16 -1.91
N GLY A 37 2.17 1.75 -1.10
CA GLY A 37 1.58 1.07 0.06
C GLY A 37 2.52 0.91 1.24
N ILE A 38 3.65 1.64 1.25
CA ILE A 38 4.70 1.61 2.30
C ILE A 38 4.07 1.81 3.68
N LEU A 39 3.19 2.82 3.83
CA LEU A 39 2.53 3.12 5.11
C LEU A 39 1.63 1.98 5.60
N ARG A 40 0.97 1.28 4.67
CA ARG A 40 0.11 0.13 4.99
C ARG A 40 0.94 -1.08 5.40
N GLU A 41 2.10 -1.26 4.78
CA GLU A 41 3.04 -2.31 5.14
C GLU A 41 3.66 -2.07 6.52
N LEU A 42 4.12 -0.85 6.80
CA LEU A 42 4.61 -0.46 8.12
C LEU A 42 3.59 -0.77 9.22
N LYS A 43 2.31 -0.43 8.98
CA LYS A 43 1.22 -0.74 9.92
C LYS A 43 1.00 -2.25 10.10
N ARG A 44 1.18 -3.05 9.05
CA ARG A 44 1.03 -4.52 9.09
C ARG A 44 2.22 -5.21 9.78
N ARG A 45 3.41 -4.62 9.72
CA ARG A 45 4.66 -5.13 10.32
C ARG A 45 4.90 -4.64 11.76
N ARG A 46 4.15 -3.63 12.23
CA ARG A 46 4.31 -3.04 13.58
C ARG A 46 4.17 -4.05 14.74
N HIS A 47 3.39 -5.12 14.56
CA HIS A 47 3.20 -6.16 15.57
C HIS A 47 3.28 -7.54 14.94
N TYR A 48 3.83 -8.51 15.68
CA TYR A 48 3.78 -9.90 15.23
C TYR A 48 2.34 -10.37 15.13
N MET A 49 2.02 -11.01 14.02
CA MET A 49 0.74 -11.63 13.77
C MET A 49 0.98 -13.07 13.37
N LYS A 50 0.30 -14.01 14.03
CA LYS A 50 0.36 -15.44 13.68
C LYS A 50 0.03 -15.61 12.18
N PRO A 51 0.73 -16.50 11.44
CA PRO A 51 0.57 -16.65 9.99
C PRO A 51 -0.88 -16.89 9.55
N SER A 52 -1.65 -17.67 10.31
CA SER A 52 -3.09 -17.88 10.07
C SER A 52 -3.90 -16.57 10.11
N VAL A 53 -3.66 -15.73 11.11
CA VAL A 53 -4.35 -14.43 11.24
C VAL A 53 -3.91 -13.45 10.14
N ARG A 54 -2.65 -13.52 9.70
CA ARG A 54 -2.15 -12.73 8.54
C ARG A 54 -2.83 -13.13 7.23
N ARG A 55 -3.11 -14.42 7.02
CA ARG A 55 -3.85 -14.94 5.84
C ARG A 55 -5.30 -14.46 5.88
N ARG A 56 -6.01 -14.69 6.99
CA ARG A 56 -7.40 -14.26 7.20
C ARG A 56 -7.61 -12.76 6.97
N LYS A 57 -6.71 -11.91 7.49
CA LYS A 57 -6.77 -10.45 7.24
C LYS A 57 -6.51 -10.07 5.77
N LYS A 58 -5.61 -10.78 5.08
CA LYS A 58 -5.32 -10.54 3.65
C LYS A 58 -6.55 -10.85 2.79
N GLU A 59 -7.21 -11.97 3.05
CA GLU A 59 -8.41 -12.42 2.34
C GLU A 59 -9.59 -11.46 2.57
N SER A 60 -9.84 -11.07 3.82
CA SER A 60 -10.92 -10.12 4.14
C SER A 60 -10.70 -8.74 3.53
N GLU A 61 -9.46 -8.22 3.54
CA GLU A 61 -9.14 -6.97 2.87
C GLU A 61 -9.27 -7.05 1.34
N ALA A 62 -8.91 -8.19 0.74
CA ALA A 62 -9.09 -8.40 -0.70
C ALA A 62 -10.58 -8.42 -1.08
N ALA A 63 -11.40 -9.14 -0.31
CA ALA A 63 -12.86 -9.16 -0.50
C ALA A 63 -13.48 -7.76 -0.34
N ARG A 64 -13.06 -7.01 0.69
CA ARG A 64 -13.52 -5.62 0.90
C ARG A 64 -13.15 -4.71 -0.27
N ARG A 65 -11.94 -4.86 -0.83
CA ARG A 65 -11.48 -4.10 -2.00
C ARG A 65 -12.28 -4.46 -3.26
N ARG A 66 -12.60 -5.75 -3.48
CA ARG A 66 -13.45 -6.19 -4.60
C ARG A 66 -14.84 -5.56 -4.52
N ARG A 67 -15.52 -5.69 -3.37
CA ARG A 67 -16.84 -5.08 -3.14
C ARG A 67 -16.84 -3.57 -3.35
N LYS A 68 -15.80 -2.87 -2.90
CA LYS A 68 -15.68 -1.42 -3.11
C LYS A 68 -15.51 -1.07 -4.60
N ARG A 69 -14.77 -1.87 -5.37
CA ARG A 69 -14.62 -1.67 -6.82
C ARG A 69 -15.93 -1.93 -7.55
N GLU A 70 -16.62 -3.02 -7.21
CA GLU A 70 -17.93 -3.37 -7.77
C GLU A 70 -18.94 -2.24 -7.52
N LYS A 71 -19.01 -1.73 -6.28
CA LYS A 71 -19.86 -0.58 -5.94
C LYS A 71 -19.48 0.69 -6.73
N GLN A 72 -18.19 0.95 -6.93
CA GLN A 72 -17.73 2.11 -7.71
C GLN A 72 -18.07 1.99 -9.20
N LEU A 73 -18.03 0.77 -9.75
CA LEU A 73 -18.41 0.51 -11.13
C LEU A 73 -19.92 0.60 -11.34
N LEU A 74 -20.72 0.22 -10.33
CA LEU A 74 -22.18 0.30 -10.39
C LEU A 74 -22.71 1.74 -10.34
N ILE A 75 -21.97 2.66 -9.74
CA ILE A 75 -22.35 4.07 -9.55
C ILE A 75 -21.82 4.96 -10.69
N LYS A 76 -20.97 4.42 -11.57
CA LYS A 76 -20.37 5.13 -12.69
C LYS A 76 -21.16 4.90 -13.97
#